data_AF-A0A1I1Y7C9-F1
#
_entry.id   AF-A0A1I1Y7C9-F1
#
_cell.length_a   1.000
_cell.length_b   1.000
_cell.length_c   1.000
_cell.angle_alpha   90.00
_cell.angle_beta   90.00
_cell.angle_gamma   90.00
#
_symmetry.space_group_name_H-M   'P 1'
#
loop_
_entity.id
_entity.type
_entity.pdbx_description
1 polymer ?
#
loop_
_entity_poly.entity_id
_entity_poly.type
_entity_poly.pdbx_seq_one_letter_code
_entity_poly.pdbx_strand_id
1 'polypeptide(L)'
;MRTVLGRLVWMLPLLGLTGCAAMMEQWASTNCNYDAAYVEGMKTYDLGQELDLHRYGGCPAGSKSETLKGFREGYARAQRNEAEARANRSEGPGSALSIHIGGGMHGPALAAGERANDRRYDCSVEAFGQKYADFGPTRLEASQRAERRCRANDHELLCDEVRCRENR
;
A
#
# COMPACT_ATOMS: atom_id res chain seq x y z
N MET A 1 -25.85 51.00 43.99
CA MET A 1 -25.96 49.70 43.28
C MET A 1 -26.19 49.97 41.80
N ARG A 2 -25.14 50.15 41.01
CA ARG A 2 -25.22 50.30 39.55
C ARG A 2 -23.81 50.14 38.97
N THR A 3 -23.74 49.47 37.82
CA THR A 3 -22.72 49.58 36.75
C THR A 3 -21.30 49.03 36.99
N VAL A 4 -21.09 47.71 36.84
CA VAL A 4 -19.82 47.15 36.31
C VAL A 4 -20.06 45.78 35.65
N LEU A 5 -20.59 45.71 34.43
CA LEU A 5 -20.71 44.41 33.72
C LEU A 5 -20.66 44.51 32.18
N GLY A 6 -20.30 45.65 31.60
CA GLY A 6 -20.51 45.91 30.17
C GLY A 6 -19.29 45.92 29.25
N ARG A 7 -18.06 45.63 29.71
CA ARG A 7 -16.84 45.91 28.90
C ARG A 7 -16.01 44.71 28.44
N LEU A 8 -16.36 43.48 28.79
CA LEU A 8 -15.50 42.31 28.49
C LEU A 8 -15.85 41.51 27.22
N VAL A 9 -16.85 41.91 26.44
CA VAL A 9 -17.34 41.12 25.28
C VAL A 9 -16.68 41.51 23.95
N TRP A 10 -15.95 42.62 23.88
CA TRP A 10 -15.42 43.15 22.61
C TRP A 10 -13.97 42.76 22.27
N MET A 11 -13.26 41.98 23.10
CA MET A 11 -11.88 41.56 22.83
C MET A 11 -11.73 40.13 22.27
N LEU A 12 -12.82 39.38 22.10
CA LEU A 12 -12.75 37.99 21.61
C LEU A 12 -12.57 37.75 20.08
N PRO A 13 -12.75 38.70 19.14
CA PRO A 13 -12.67 38.37 17.71
C PRO A 13 -11.27 38.41 17.09
N LEU A 14 -10.22 38.85 17.82
CA LEU A 14 -8.86 39.01 17.26
C LEU A 14 -7.95 37.79 17.40
N LEU A 15 -8.37 36.75 18.11
CA LEU A 15 -7.59 35.51 18.31
C LEU A 15 -7.82 34.45 17.22
N GLY A 16 -8.68 34.71 16.23
CA GLY A 16 -9.07 33.72 15.22
C GLY A 16 -8.26 33.69 13.92
N LEU A 17 -7.45 34.72 13.63
CA LEU A 17 -6.83 34.88 12.30
C LEU A 17 -5.37 34.42 12.20
N THR A 18 -4.71 34.08 13.31
CA THR A 18 -3.31 33.62 13.30
C THR A 18 -3.15 32.11 13.02
N GLY A 19 -4.23 31.33 13.04
CA GLY A 19 -4.16 29.87 12.93
C GLY A 19 -3.80 29.33 11.54
N CYS A 20 -4.14 30.04 10.46
CA CYS A 20 -3.97 29.51 9.10
C CYS A 20 -2.51 29.49 8.63
N ALA A 21 -1.68 30.44 9.09
CA ALA A 21 -0.28 30.52 8.69
C ALA A 21 0.55 29.35 9.26
N ALA A 22 0.37 29.05 10.54
CA ALA A 22 1.08 27.96 11.22
C ALA A 22 0.74 26.58 10.64
N MET A 23 -0.53 26.36 10.27
CA MET A 23 -0.96 25.09 9.67
C MET A 23 -0.34 24.88 8.28
N MET A 24 -0.24 25.93 7.46
CA MET A 24 0.40 25.83 6.14
C MET A 24 1.90 25.55 6.26
N GLU A 25 2.59 26.16 7.22
CA GLU A 25 4.03 25.95 7.43
C GLU A 25 4.32 24.53 7.90
N GLN A 26 3.52 24.01 8.85
CA GLN A 26 3.63 22.62 9.29
C GLN A 26 3.33 21.64 8.15
N TRP A 27 2.28 21.90 7.35
CA TRP A 27 1.98 21.07 6.19
C TRP A 27 3.12 21.07 5.18
N ALA A 28 3.66 22.26 4.85
CA ALA A 28 4.76 22.40 3.90
C ALA A 28 6.02 21.67 4.38
N SER A 29 6.36 21.76 5.67
CA SER A 29 7.52 21.04 6.23
C SER A 29 7.41 19.52 6.06
N THR A 30 6.19 18.98 6.08
CA THR A 30 5.94 17.53 6.00
C THR A 30 5.77 17.05 4.56
N ASN A 31 5.19 17.88 3.68
CA ASN A 31 4.74 17.47 2.35
C ASN A 31 5.56 18.06 1.19
N CYS A 32 6.30 19.15 1.41
CA CYS A 32 7.13 19.81 0.39
C CYS A 32 8.57 19.29 0.39
N ASN A 33 8.73 17.98 0.33
CA ASN A 33 9.99 17.27 0.14
C ASN A 33 9.80 16.11 -0.86
N TYR A 34 10.91 15.57 -1.36
CA TYR A 34 10.89 14.52 -2.37
C TYR A 34 10.17 13.25 -1.89
N ASP A 35 10.54 12.71 -0.73
CA ASP A 35 10.07 11.40 -0.25
C ASP A 35 8.57 11.38 0.00
N ALA A 36 8.05 12.41 0.69
CA ALA A 36 6.62 12.54 0.95
C ALA A 36 5.83 12.67 -0.36
N ALA A 37 6.35 13.47 -1.30
CA ALA A 37 5.71 13.64 -2.60
C ALA A 37 5.75 12.35 -3.44
N TYR A 38 6.84 11.59 -3.38
CA TYR A 38 6.96 10.30 -4.05
C TYR A 38 5.90 9.29 -3.59
N VAL A 39 5.77 9.13 -2.26
CA VAL A 39 4.75 8.24 -1.68
C VAL A 39 3.35 8.69 -2.06
N GLU A 40 3.08 9.99 -2.00
CA GLU A 40 1.78 10.54 -2.39
C GLU A 40 1.49 10.36 -3.89
N GLY A 41 2.51 10.46 -4.75
CA GLY A 41 2.41 10.18 -6.19
C GLY A 41 2.02 8.72 -6.47
N MET A 42 2.63 7.77 -5.76
CA MET A 42 2.24 6.36 -5.85
C MET A 42 0.78 6.15 -5.44
N LYS A 43 0.38 6.70 -4.29
CA LYS A 43 -0.98 6.59 -3.77
C LYS A 43 -2.03 7.22 -4.69
N THR A 44 -1.71 8.38 -5.29
CA THR A 44 -2.60 9.06 -6.24
C THR A 44 -2.93 8.15 -7.43
N TYR A 45 -1.93 7.45 -7.97
CA TYR A 45 -2.13 6.46 -9.03
C TYR A 45 -2.97 5.27 -8.55
N ASP A 46 -2.65 4.71 -7.39
CA ASP A 46 -3.37 3.55 -6.83
C ASP A 46 -4.86 3.85 -6.56
N LEU A 47 -5.18 5.11 -6.25
CA LEU A 47 -6.56 5.60 -6.10
C LEU A 47 -7.25 5.90 -7.43
N GLY A 48 -6.57 5.76 -8.57
CA GLY A 48 -7.09 6.08 -9.90
C GLY A 48 -7.33 7.58 -10.12
N GLN A 49 -6.64 8.43 -9.35
CA GLN A 49 -6.75 9.88 -9.48
C GLN A 49 -5.79 10.40 -10.55
N GLU A 50 -6.17 11.48 -11.22
CA GLU A 50 -5.29 12.14 -12.18
C GLU A 50 -4.10 12.83 -11.50
N LEU A 51 -3.00 12.96 -12.23
CA LEU A 51 -1.80 13.63 -11.76
C LEU A 51 -2.05 15.14 -11.58
N ASP A 52 -2.45 15.56 -10.37
CA ASP A 52 -2.62 16.97 -10.03
C ASP A 52 -1.40 17.56 -9.31
N LEU A 53 -0.68 18.44 -10.01
CA LEU A 53 0.47 19.16 -9.48
C LEU A 53 0.11 20.46 -8.75
N HIS A 54 -1.14 20.94 -8.84
CA HIS A 54 -1.55 22.22 -8.26
C HIS A 54 -1.48 22.21 -6.73
N ARG A 55 -1.66 21.05 -6.09
CA ARG A 55 -1.54 20.90 -4.63
C ARG A 55 -0.19 21.34 -4.06
N TYR A 56 0.88 21.29 -4.87
CA TYR A 56 2.22 21.74 -4.48
C TYR A 56 2.48 23.21 -4.85
N GLY A 57 1.43 23.94 -5.22
CA GLY A 57 1.48 25.38 -5.48
C GLY A 57 1.98 26.18 -4.29
N GLY A 58 1.64 25.75 -3.07
CA GLY A 58 2.04 26.37 -1.81
C GLY A 58 3.43 25.98 -1.30
N CYS A 59 4.17 25.12 -2.00
CA CYS A 59 5.52 24.76 -1.58
C CYS A 59 6.52 25.89 -1.82
N PRO A 60 7.50 26.10 -0.91
CA PRO A 60 8.58 27.06 -1.10
C PRO A 60 9.33 26.83 -2.41
N ALA A 61 9.76 27.91 -3.07
CA ALA A 61 10.41 27.83 -4.38
C ALA A 61 11.64 26.89 -4.40
N GLY A 62 12.40 26.84 -3.30
CA GLY A 62 13.59 26.00 -3.15
C GLY A 62 13.31 24.49 -3.13
N SER A 63 12.17 24.05 -2.60
CA SER A 63 11.81 22.62 -2.52
C SER A 63 10.78 22.19 -3.55
N LYS A 64 10.13 23.15 -4.23
CA LYS A 64 9.06 22.88 -5.19
C LYS A 64 9.49 21.99 -6.35
N SER A 65 10.67 22.24 -6.94
CA SER A 65 11.17 21.42 -8.06
C SER A 65 11.39 19.97 -7.65
N GLU A 66 11.97 19.76 -6.47
CA GLU A 66 12.26 18.44 -5.91
C GLU A 66 10.98 17.69 -5.52
N THR A 67 10.04 18.38 -4.89
CA THR A 67 8.71 17.86 -4.53
C THR A 67 7.95 17.41 -5.78
N LEU A 68 7.89 18.26 -6.81
CA LEU A 68 7.21 17.93 -8.07
C LEU A 68 7.90 16.76 -8.80
N LYS A 69 9.23 16.66 -8.70
CA LYS A 69 9.99 15.52 -9.22
C LYS A 69 9.59 14.23 -8.50
N GLY A 70 9.61 14.23 -7.17
CA GLY A 70 9.21 13.07 -6.36
C GLY A 70 7.81 12.58 -6.71
N PHE A 71 6.83 13.50 -6.74
CA PHE A 71 5.45 13.16 -7.10
C PHE A 71 5.31 12.49 -8.47
N ARG A 72 5.95 13.06 -9.51
CA ARG A 72 5.93 12.49 -10.87
C ARG A 72 6.59 11.12 -10.94
N GLU A 73 7.72 10.94 -10.27
CA GLU A 73 8.45 9.68 -10.26
C GLU A 73 7.68 8.58 -9.53
N GLY A 74 7.04 8.91 -8.39
CA GLY A 74 6.18 8.00 -7.64
C GLY A 74 4.96 7.55 -8.46
N TYR A 75 4.26 8.50 -9.09
CA TYR A 75 3.12 8.21 -9.96
C TYR A 75 3.52 7.31 -11.14
N ALA A 76 4.62 7.65 -11.83
CA ALA A 76 5.13 6.85 -12.95
C ALA A 76 5.61 5.46 -12.50
N ARG A 77 6.13 5.31 -11.27
CA ARG A 77 6.51 4.01 -10.71
C ARG A 77 5.30 3.13 -10.51
N ALA A 78 4.23 3.65 -9.89
CA ALA A 78 3.00 2.90 -9.68
C ALA A 78 2.40 2.43 -11.01
N GLN A 79 2.40 3.29 -12.04
CA GLN A 79 1.98 2.91 -13.39
C GLN A 79 2.80 1.76 -13.98
N ARG A 80 4.12 1.78 -13.85
CA ARG A 80 4.99 0.69 -14.33
C ARG A 80 4.75 -0.61 -13.57
N ASN A 81 4.61 -0.53 -12.25
CA ASN A 81 4.32 -1.71 -11.43
C ASN A 81 3.00 -2.36 -11.84
N GLU A 82 1.96 -1.57 -12.14
CA GLU A 82 0.69 -2.12 -12.61
C GLU A 82 0.80 -2.72 -14.02
N ALA A 83 1.51 -2.06 -14.93
CA ALA A 83 1.77 -2.60 -16.27
C ALA A 83 2.52 -3.94 -16.22
N GLU A 84 3.55 -4.04 -15.37
CA GLU A 84 4.31 -5.27 -15.13
C GLU A 84 3.42 -6.35 -14.50
N ALA A 85 2.59 -5.99 -13.52
CA ALA A 85 1.63 -6.93 -12.92
C ALA A 85 0.61 -7.45 -13.92
N ARG A 86 0.17 -6.63 -14.89
CA ARG A 86 -0.71 -7.04 -15.99
C ARG A 86 0.03 -7.95 -16.98
N ALA A 87 1.26 -7.63 -17.35
CA ALA A 87 2.09 -8.46 -18.21
C ALA A 87 2.33 -9.86 -17.59
N ASN A 88 2.66 -9.91 -16.32
CA ASN A 88 2.87 -11.16 -15.57
C ASN A 88 1.57 -11.99 -15.46
N ARG A 89 0.39 -11.35 -15.44
CA ARG A 89 -0.90 -12.08 -15.49
C ARG A 89 -1.18 -12.67 -16.87
N SER A 90 -0.77 -12.01 -17.95
CA SER A 90 -0.98 -12.52 -19.32
C SER A 90 -0.04 -13.66 -19.70
N GLU A 91 1.14 -13.76 -19.07
CA GLU A 91 2.14 -14.81 -19.35
C GLU A 91 2.04 -16.03 -18.42
N GLY A 92 1.10 -16.02 -17.45
CA GLY A 92 0.83 -17.19 -16.63
C GLY A 92 0.35 -18.38 -17.49
N PRO A 93 0.86 -19.61 -17.27
CA PRO A 93 0.53 -20.77 -18.09
C PRO A 93 -0.97 -21.05 -17.98
N GLY A 94 -1.70 -20.72 -19.05
CA GLY A 94 -3.10 -21.05 -19.28
C GLY A 94 -3.90 -21.34 -18.02
N SER A 95 -4.26 -20.30 -17.26
CA SER A 95 -5.43 -20.42 -16.39
C SER A 95 -6.61 -20.64 -17.32
N ALA A 96 -6.90 -21.91 -17.61
CA ALA A 96 -8.18 -22.35 -18.08
C ALA A 96 -9.18 -21.81 -17.05
N LEU A 97 -9.79 -20.68 -17.38
CA LEU A 97 -10.90 -20.11 -16.66
C LEU A 97 -12.05 -21.11 -16.85
N SER A 98 -12.07 -22.15 -16.03
CA SER A 98 -13.23 -23.02 -15.85
C SER A 98 -14.28 -22.18 -15.13
N ILE A 99 -14.97 -21.31 -15.87
CA ILE A 99 -16.22 -20.73 -15.41
C ILE A 99 -17.21 -21.90 -15.33
N HIS A 100 -17.32 -22.53 -14.16
CA HIS A 100 -18.42 -23.46 -13.87
C HIS A 100 -19.70 -22.63 -13.71
N ILE A 101 -20.33 -22.29 -14.83
CA ILE A 101 -21.73 -21.89 -14.87
C ILE A 101 -22.54 -23.18 -14.66
N GLY A 102 -23.25 -23.21 -13.54
CA GLY A 102 -23.84 -24.41 -12.96
C GLY A 102 -24.78 -25.19 -13.87
N GLY A 103 -24.78 -26.50 -13.64
CA GLY A 103 -25.76 -27.43 -14.16
C GLY A 103 -25.29 -28.86 -14.00
N GLY A 104 -25.64 -29.51 -12.89
CA GLY A 104 -25.52 -30.96 -12.77
C GLY A 104 -24.91 -31.43 -11.46
N MET A 105 -25.79 -31.85 -10.55
CA MET A 105 -25.42 -32.71 -9.44
C MET A 105 -24.76 -33.99 -9.99
N HIS A 106 -23.73 -34.47 -9.29
CA HIS A 106 -23.02 -35.75 -9.48
C HIS A 106 -21.97 -35.81 -10.61
N GLY A 107 -20.72 -35.49 -10.25
CA GLY A 107 -19.51 -35.83 -11.01
C GLY A 107 -18.35 -36.11 -10.05
N PRO A 108 -17.45 -37.05 -10.38
CA PRO A 108 -16.56 -37.71 -9.43
C PRO A 108 -15.49 -36.76 -8.88
N ALA A 109 -15.07 -37.03 -7.64
CA ALA A 109 -13.90 -36.41 -7.04
C ALA A 109 -12.68 -36.62 -7.96
N LEU A 110 -12.36 -35.59 -8.75
CA LEU A 110 -11.07 -35.49 -9.42
C LEU A 110 -10.05 -35.35 -8.31
N ALA A 111 -9.41 -36.47 -7.98
CA ALA A 111 -8.16 -36.49 -7.24
C ALA A 111 -7.23 -35.49 -7.91
N ALA A 112 -7.04 -34.34 -7.26
CA ALA A 112 -5.99 -33.42 -7.59
C ALA A 112 -4.70 -34.22 -7.47
N GLY A 113 -4.18 -34.68 -8.62
CA GLY A 113 -2.81 -35.13 -8.71
C GLY A 113 -1.95 -33.93 -8.37
N GLU A 114 -1.64 -33.76 -7.08
CA GLU A 114 -0.57 -32.91 -6.59
C GLU A 114 0.68 -33.32 -7.36
N ARG A 115 0.99 -32.56 -8.41
CA ARG A 115 2.24 -32.76 -9.14
C ARG A 115 3.34 -32.46 -8.14
N ALA A 116 4.10 -33.49 -7.79
CA ALA A 116 5.22 -33.42 -6.85
C ALA A 116 6.26 -32.33 -7.19
N ASN A 117 6.22 -31.76 -8.40
CA ASN A 117 7.09 -30.68 -8.86
C ASN A 117 6.66 -29.25 -8.47
N ASP A 118 5.48 -29.04 -7.88
CA ASP A 118 5.03 -27.68 -7.52
C ASP A 118 5.57 -27.18 -6.17
N ARG A 119 6.40 -27.98 -5.47
CA ARG A 119 6.95 -27.66 -4.13
C ARG A 119 8.47 -27.43 -4.13
N ARG A 120 8.96 -26.65 -5.10
CA ARG A 120 10.40 -26.35 -5.24
C ARG A 120 10.94 -25.50 -4.09
N TYR A 121 10.14 -24.58 -3.56
CA TYR A 121 10.52 -23.73 -2.44
C TYR A 121 9.61 -23.99 -1.23
N ASP A 122 10.23 -24.05 -0.06
CA ASP A 122 9.59 -24.06 1.26
C ASP A 122 9.95 -22.75 1.95
N CYS A 123 8.95 -21.89 2.16
CA CYS A 123 9.11 -20.63 2.87
C CYS A 123 8.36 -20.67 4.18
N SER A 124 8.97 -20.09 5.22
CA SER A 124 8.38 -20.03 6.54
C SER A 124 8.62 -18.70 7.24
N VAL A 125 7.65 -18.30 8.06
CA VAL A 125 7.67 -17.10 8.90
C VAL A 125 7.46 -17.57 10.34
N GLU A 126 8.21 -17.00 11.28
CA GLU A 126 8.08 -17.30 12.71
C GLU A 126 7.60 -16.06 13.45
N ALA A 127 6.44 -16.15 14.09
CA ALA A 127 5.84 -15.07 14.89
C ALA A 127 5.36 -15.66 16.22
N PHE A 128 5.76 -15.04 17.35
CA PHE A 128 5.42 -15.50 18.70
C PHE A 128 5.70 -17.00 18.98
N GLY A 129 6.76 -17.55 18.41
CA GLY A 129 7.11 -18.97 18.55
C GLY A 129 6.19 -19.92 17.79
N GLN A 130 5.28 -19.40 16.95
CA GLN A 130 4.54 -20.17 15.97
C GLN A 130 5.21 -20.04 14.59
N LYS A 131 5.30 -21.16 13.88
CA LYS A 131 5.89 -21.22 12.54
C LYS A 131 4.81 -21.44 11.50
N TYR A 132 4.67 -20.48 10.58
CA TYR A 132 3.79 -20.56 9.42
C TYR A 132 4.62 -20.91 8.20
N ALA A 133 4.33 -22.02 7.54
CA ALA A 133 5.05 -22.46 6.35
C ALA A 133 4.09 -22.67 5.17
N ASP A 134 4.58 -22.40 3.97
CA ASP A 134 3.89 -22.69 2.72
C ASP A 134 4.88 -23.00 1.60
N PHE A 135 4.40 -23.66 0.55
CA PHE A 135 5.21 -24.14 -0.57
C PHE A 135 4.81 -23.45 -1.87
N GLY A 136 5.76 -23.41 -2.81
CA GLY A 136 5.46 -22.93 -4.15
C GLY A 136 6.53 -23.28 -5.19
N PRO A 137 6.19 -23.12 -6.48
CA PRO A 137 7.11 -23.35 -7.58
C PRO A 137 8.20 -22.26 -7.64
N THR A 138 7.93 -21.07 -7.08
CA THR A 138 8.88 -19.95 -6.99
C THR A 138 9.03 -19.47 -5.55
N ARG A 139 10.20 -18.89 -5.23
CA ARG A 139 10.48 -18.32 -3.91
C ARG A 139 9.49 -17.22 -3.53
N LEU A 140 9.14 -16.35 -4.48
CA LEU A 140 8.22 -15.22 -4.26
C LEU A 140 6.80 -15.71 -3.94
N GLU A 141 6.32 -16.73 -4.66
CA GLU A 141 4.99 -17.27 -4.42
C GLU A 141 4.90 -17.96 -3.05
N ALA A 142 5.91 -18.79 -2.73
CA ALA A 142 5.99 -19.46 -1.43
C ALA A 142 6.09 -18.45 -0.28
N SER A 143 6.88 -17.37 -0.42
CA SER A 143 7.02 -16.35 0.61
C SER A 143 5.72 -15.59 0.85
N GLN A 144 5.05 -15.13 -0.21
CA GLN A 144 3.77 -14.43 -0.09
C GLN A 144 2.68 -15.30 0.53
N ARG A 145 2.65 -16.61 0.22
CA ARG A 145 1.71 -17.55 0.84
C ARG A 145 2.00 -17.72 2.33
N ALA A 146 3.26 -17.88 2.72
CA ALA A 146 3.67 -17.99 4.12
C ALA A 146 3.34 -16.71 4.91
N GLU A 147 3.62 -15.52 4.34
CA GLU A 147 3.26 -14.23 4.94
C GLU A 147 1.75 -14.06 5.10
N ARG A 148 0.96 -14.36 4.05
CA ARG A 148 -0.51 -14.29 4.14
C ARG A 148 -1.05 -15.19 5.24
N ARG A 149 -0.46 -16.38 5.41
CA ARG A 149 -0.85 -17.31 6.48
C ARG A 149 -0.48 -16.77 7.87
N CYS A 150 0.68 -16.15 8.02
CA CYS A 150 1.07 -15.46 9.26
C CYS A 150 0.09 -14.31 9.57
N ARG A 151 -0.17 -13.40 8.63
CA ARG A 151 -1.08 -12.25 8.83
C ARG A 151 -2.54 -12.63 9.09
N ALA A 152 -2.95 -13.82 8.67
CA ALA A 152 -4.28 -14.34 8.96
C ALA A 152 -4.45 -14.80 10.42
N ASN A 153 -3.35 -15.11 11.12
CA ASN A 153 -3.37 -15.63 12.48
C ASN A 153 -2.74 -14.67 13.51
N ASP A 154 -1.82 -13.80 13.08
CA ASP A 154 -1.05 -12.89 13.92
C ASP A 154 -1.09 -11.43 13.41
N HIS A 155 -0.55 -10.51 14.23
CA HIS A 155 -0.49 -9.09 13.91
C HIS A 155 0.50 -8.78 12.77
N GLU A 156 0.12 -7.89 11.85
CA GLU A 156 0.84 -7.62 10.59
C GLU A 156 2.33 -7.28 10.75
N LEU A 157 2.69 -6.56 11.82
CA LEU A 157 4.05 -6.09 12.12
C LEU A 157 5.07 -7.19 12.47
N LEU A 158 4.65 -8.45 12.55
CA LEU A 158 5.49 -9.56 12.99
C LEU A 158 5.76 -10.58 11.89
N CYS A 159 5.25 -10.35 10.69
CA CYS A 159 5.30 -11.31 9.59
C CYS A 159 6.36 -10.97 8.53
N ASP A 160 7.34 -10.11 8.86
CA ASP A 160 8.28 -9.54 7.87
C ASP A 160 9.49 -10.45 7.60
N GLU A 161 9.89 -11.30 8.55
CA GLU A 161 11.05 -12.18 8.38
C GLU A 161 10.66 -13.53 7.76
N VAL A 162 10.72 -13.60 6.42
CA VAL A 162 10.50 -14.85 5.69
C VAL A 162 11.81 -15.58 5.41
N ARG A 163 11.89 -16.83 5.86
CA ARG A 163 13.01 -17.75 5.58
C ARG A 163 12.59 -18.79 4.56
N CYS A 164 13.26 -18.80 3.41
CA CYS A 164 12.99 -19.74 2.32
C CYS A 164 14.15 -20.73 2.12
N ARG A 165 13.81 -21.97 1.79
CA ARG A 165 14.73 -23.04 1.40
C ARG A 165 14.28 -23.64 0.06
N GLU A 166 15.23 -23.98 -0.79
CA GLU A 166 14.96 -24.73 -2.02
C GLU A 166 15.01 -26.23 -1.70
N ASN A 167 13.93 -26.95 -1.97
CA ASN A 167 13.87 -28.39 -1.85
C ASN A 167 14.42 -28.99 -3.14
N ARG A 168 15.63 -29.55 -3.06
CA ARG A 168 16.27 -30.31 -4.15
C ARG A 168 15.95 -31.79 -4.07
#